data_AF-A0A511D1E5-F1
#
_entry.id   AF-A0A511D1E5-F1
#
_cell.length_a   1.000
_cell.length_b   1.000
_cell.length_c   1.000
_cell.angle_alpha   90.00
_cell.angle_beta   90.00
_cell.angle_gamma   90.00
#
_symmetry.space_group_name_H-M   'P 1'
#
loop_
_entity.id
_entity.type
_entity.pdbx_description
1 polymer ?
#
loop_
_entity_poly.entity_id
_entity_poly.type
_entity_poly.pdbx_seq_one_letter_code
_entity_poly.pdbx_strand_id
1 'polypeptide(L)'
;MTATLDHPAPATFPATGRTVTARDEPIYLRAETYTLTARQIVLVLAAHLARYGDTLGGRVVDPLCAVDAVMRFDGADLTCWTAGRTPADVATVLARAEHIARDYFGHHFPAIPW
;
A
#
# COMPACT_ATOMS: atom_id res chain seq x y z
N MET A 1 61.10 14.74 7.88
CA MET A 1 60.54 13.71 6.98
C MET A 1 59.11 13.48 7.41
N THR A 2 58.15 14.07 6.71
CA THR A 2 56.76 14.23 7.18
C THR A 2 55.83 13.66 6.11
N ALA A 3 55.10 12.61 6.48
CA ALA A 3 54.20 11.86 5.61
C ALA A 3 52.95 12.70 5.28
N THR A 4 52.59 12.77 4.00
CA THR A 4 51.34 13.35 3.50
C THR A 4 50.26 12.28 3.57
N LEU A 5 49.23 12.51 4.38
CA LEU A 5 48.05 11.65 4.48
C LEU A 5 47.10 12.02 3.32
N ASP A 6 46.99 11.11 2.36
CA ASP A 6 45.97 11.12 1.31
C ASP A 6 44.60 10.94 1.97
N HIS A 7 43.71 11.93 1.82
CA HIS A 7 42.33 11.87 2.29
C HIS A 7 41.47 11.30 1.16
N PRO A 8 40.73 10.18 1.36
CA PRO A 8 39.80 9.70 0.37
C PRO A 8 38.62 10.67 0.21
N ALA A 9 38.24 10.93 -1.04
CA ALA A 9 37.08 11.74 -1.42
C ALA A 9 35.81 11.25 -0.70
N PRO A 10 34.90 12.14 -0.30
CA PRO A 10 33.62 11.73 0.28
C PRO A 10 32.84 10.95 -0.78
N ALA A 11 32.59 9.67 -0.48
CA ALA A 11 31.67 8.86 -1.24
C ALA A 11 30.29 9.54 -1.20
N THR A 12 29.86 10.06 -2.35
CA THR A 12 28.47 10.45 -2.57
C THR A 12 27.63 9.19 -2.46
N PHE A 13 27.04 8.95 -1.29
CA PHE A 13 25.97 7.98 -1.14
C PHE A 13 24.79 8.50 -1.98
N PRO A 14 24.27 7.75 -2.96
CA PRO A 14 22.96 8.08 -3.49
C PRO A 14 21.98 7.92 -2.34
N ALA A 15 21.45 9.05 -1.87
CA ALA A 15 20.29 9.09 -1.02
C ALA A 15 19.13 8.48 -1.81
N THR A 16 19.00 7.16 -1.77
CA THR A 16 17.82 6.44 -2.28
C THR A 16 16.68 6.60 -1.29
N GLY A 17 16.43 7.84 -0.86
CA GLY A 17 15.16 8.27 -0.30
C GLY A 17 14.25 8.65 -1.45
N ARG A 18 13.95 7.68 -2.33
CA ARG A 18 12.79 7.82 -3.21
C ARG A 18 11.57 7.69 -2.31
N THR A 19 11.09 8.81 -1.80
CA THR A 19 9.70 8.95 -1.39
C THR A 19 8.88 8.60 -2.62
N VAL A 20 8.44 7.33 -2.70
CA VAL A 20 7.53 6.87 -3.76
C VAL A 20 6.19 7.56 -3.51
N THR A 21 6.07 8.77 -4.04
CA THR A 21 4.79 9.45 -4.20
C THR A 21 3.88 8.55 -5.01
N ALA A 22 2.62 8.39 -4.59
CA ALA A 22 1.63 7.50 -5.23
C ALA A 22 1.45 7.72 -6.75
N ARG A 23 2.00 8.82 -7.32
CA ARG A 23 2.04 9.12 -8.75
C ARG A 23 3.04 8.30 -9.57
N ASP A 24 4.09 7.76 -8.96
CA ASP A 24 5.14 7.00 -9.67
C ASP A 24 4.98 5.48 -9.53
N GLU A 25 3.90 5.02 -8.91
CA GLU A 25 3.66 3.60 -8.68
C GLU A 25 3.00 2.96 -9.91
N PRO A 26 3.45 1.76 -10.35
CA PRO A 26 2.86 1.11 -11.51
C PRO A 26 1.38 0.78 -11.26
N ILE A 27 0.56 0.99 -12.29
CA ILE A 27 -0.85 0.56 -12.29
C ILE A 27 -0.87 -0.97 -12.17
N TYR A 28 -1.54 -1.46 -11.14
CA TYR A 28 -1.68 -2.88 -10.85
C TYR A 28 -3.02 -3.44 -11.35
N LEU A 29 -4.10 -2.69 -11.16
CA LEU A 29 -5.45 -3.05 -11.58
C LEU A 29 -6.03 -1.95 -12.47
N ARG A 30 -6.60 -2.34 -13.61
CA ARG A 30 -7.36 -1.44 -14.49
C ARG A 30 -8.79 -1.98 -14.63
N ALA A 31 -9.74 -1.22 -14.12
CA ALA A 31 -11.16 -1.39 -14.37
C ALA A 31 -11.64 -0.40 -15.43
N GLU A 32 -12.90 -0.50 -15.81
CA GLU A 32 -13.52 0.38 -16.81
C GLU A 32 -13.54 1.85 -16.37
N THR A 33 -13.72 2.10 -15.08
CA THR A 33 -13.90 3.46 -14.52
C THR A 33 -12.75 3.93 -13.63
N TYR A 34 -11.80 3.06 -13.30
CA TYR A 34 -10.70 3.39 -12.41
C TYR A 34 -9.44 2.57 -12.69
N THR A 35 -8.30 3.10 -12.26
CA THR A 35 -7.01 2.40 -12.23
C THR A 35 -6.44 2.50 -10.84
N LEU A 36 -5.97 1.37 -10.30
CA LEU A 36 -5.38 1.30 -8.97
C LEU A 36 -3.93 0.83 -9.02
N THR A 37 -3.08 1.48 -8.23
CA THR A 37 -1.76 0.96 -7.86
C THR A 37 -1.90 -0.13 -6.80
N ALA A 38 -0.84 -0.91 -6.57
CA ALA A 38 -0.85 -1.91 -5.51
C ALA A 38 -1.17 -1.29 -4.15
N ARG A 39 -0.59 -0.12 -3.84
CA ARG A 39 -0.90 0.63 -2.61
C ARG A 39 -2.36 1.00 -2.50
N GLN A 40 -2.96 1.48 -3.60
CA GLN A 40 -4.38 1.83 -3.59
C GLN A 40 -5.26 0.60 -3.39
N ILE A 41 -4.91 -0.57 -3.92
CA ILE A 41 -5.63 -1.82 -3.66
C ILE A 41 -5.61 -2.15 -2.16
N VAL A 42 -4.45 -2.04 -1.50
CA VAL A 42 -4.36 -2.27 -0.05
C VAL A 42 -5.19 -1.25 0.72
N LEU A 43 -5.16 0.04 0.35
CA LEU A 43 -5.98 1.06 1.00
C LEU A 43 -7.48 0.81 0.83
N VAL A 44 -7.90 0.39 -0.36
CA VAL A 44 -9.29 0.02 -0.67
C VAL A 44 -9.73 -1.16 0.19
N LEU A 45 -8.94 -2.23 0.23
CA LEU A 45 -9.24 -3.40 1.05
C LEU A 45 -9.24 -3.05 2.55
N ALA A 46 -8.31 -2.21 2.99
CA ALA A 46 -8.25 -1.72 4.35
C ALA A 46 -9.50 -0.89 4.71
N ALA A 47 -9.99 -0.04 3.81
CA ALA A 47 -11.24 0.69 3.99
C ALA A 47 -12.44 -0.25 4.11
N HIS A 48 -12.48 -1.32 3.29
CA HIS A 48 -13.51 -2.35 3.40
C HIS A 48 -13.47 -3.07 4.75
N LEU A 49 -12.29 -3.57 5.16
CA LEU A 49 -12.08 -4.23 6.45
C LEU A 49 -12.45 -3.33 7.62
N ALA A 50 -12.07 -2.05 7.53
CA ALA A 50 -12.35 -1.05 8.55
C ALA A 50 -13.85 -0.82 8.77
N ARG A 51 -14.68 -1.05 7.75
CA ARG A 51 -16.11 -0.74 7.76
C ARG A 51 -16.98 -1.98 7.99
N TYR A 52 -16.58 -3.12 7.45
CA TYR A 52 -17.37 -4.35 7.46
C TYR A 52 -16.74 -5.49 8.28
N GLY A 53 -15.55 -5.28 8.82
CA GLY A 53 -14.78 -6.31 9.51
C GLY A 53 -14.09 -7.28 8.53
N ASP A 54 -13.56 -8.38 9.06
CA ASP A 54 -12.81 -9.37 8.28
C ASP A 54 -13.71 -10.37 7.54
N THR A 55 -14.54 -9.86 6.64
CA THR A 55 -15.40 -10.66 5.75
C THR A 55 -14.64 -11.30 4.58
N LEU A 56 -13.42 -10.82 4.33
CA LEU A 56 -12.57 -11.25 3.22
C LEU A 56 -11.76 -12.50 3.56
N GLY A 57 -11.24 -12.61 4.80
CA GLY A 57 -10.45 -13.77 5.23
C GLY A 57 -11.23 -15.09 5.27
N GLY A 58 -12.57 -15.04 5.31
CA GLY A 58 -13.46 -16.20 5.23
C GLY A 58 -14.01 -16.51 3.84
N ARG A 59 -13.59 -15.79 2.79
CA ARG A 59 -14.17 -15.84 1.42
C ARG A 59 -15.67 -15.57 1.36
N VAL A 60 -16.22 -14.85 2.34
CA VAL A 60 -17.64 -14.45 2.32
C VAL A 60 -17.87 -13.41 1.22
N VAL A 61 -16.88 -12.55 1.02
CA VAL A 61 -16.85 -11.53 -0.03
C VAL A 61 -15.60 -11.72 -0.88
N ASP A 62 -15.75 -11.69 -2.20
CA ASP A 62 -14.63 -11.70 -3.13
C ASP A 62 -13.85 -10.35 -3.04
N PRO A 63 -12.51 -10.36 -2.92
CA PRO A 63 -11.71 -9.15 -2.85
C PRO A 63 -11.91 -8.15 -4.00
N LEU A 64 -12.15 -8.59 -5.24
CA LEU A 64 -12.45 -7.67 -6.35
C LEU A 64 -13.84 -7.04 -6.17
N CYS A 65 -14.84 -7.80 -5.74
CA CYS A 65 -16.16 -7.25 -5.41
C CYS A 65 -16.07 -6.19 -4.28
N ALA A 66 -15.22 -6.41 -3.29
CA ALA A 66 -14.97 -5.43 -2.24
C ALA A 66 -14.29 -4.16 -2.78
N VAL A 67 -13.32 -4.33 -3.70
CA VAL A 67 -12.66 -3.21 -4.38
C VAL A 67 -13.66 -2.38 -5.19
N ASP A 68 -14.50 -3.03 -6.00
CA ASP A 68 -15.53 -2.37 -6.78
C ASP A 68 -16.53 -1.61 -5.90
N ALA A 69 -16.96 -2.22 -4.80
CA ALA A 69 -17.88 -1.59 -3.86
C ALA A 69 -17.28 -0.30 -3.27
N VAL A 70 -16.06 -0.35 -2.74
CA VAL A 70 -15.40 0.83 -2.15
C VAL A 70 -15.16 1.90 -3.21
N MET A 71 -14.66 1.54 -4.40
CA MET A 71 -14.43 2.51 -5.46
C MET A 71 -15.72 3.18 -5.95
N ARG A 72 -16.85 2.46 -5.93
CA ARG A 72 -18.16 2.99 -6.33
C ARG A 72 -18.81 3.88 -5.26
N PHE A 73 -18.66 3.54 -3.99
CA PHE A 73 -19.38 4.21 -2.89
C PHE A 73 -18.55 5.24 -2.13
N ASP A 74 -17.24 5.01 -1.96
CA ASP A 74 -16.35 5.86 -1.17
C ASP A 74 -15.43 6.73 -2.06
N GLY A 75 -15.29 6.38 -3.34
CA GLY A 75 -14.53 7.17 -4.30
C GLY A 75 -13.03 7.20 -4.01
N ALA A 76 -12.40 8.38 -4.17
CA ALA A 76 -10.94 8.52 -4.10
C ALA A 76 -10.37 8.66 -2.67
N ASP A 77 -11.21 8.86 -1.65
CA ASP A 77 -10.74 9.02 -0.27
C ASP A 77 -10.64 7.68 0.45
N LEU A 78 -9.53 6.99 0.19
CA LEU A 78 -9.24 5.67 0.73
C LEU A 78 -8.65 5.70 2.14
N THR A 79 -8.50 6.89 2.73
CA THR A 79 -7.82 7.08 4.03
C THR A 79 -8.75 7.59 5.12
N CYS A 80 -9.97 8.04 4.80
CA CYS A 80 -10.97 8.49 5.78
C CYS A 80 -11.15 7.54 6.98
N TRP A 81 -11.04 6.23 6.77
CA TRP A 81 -11.21 5.22 7.82
C TRP A 81 -10.14 5.26 8.93
N THR A 82 -9.00 5.92 8.70
CA THR A 82 -7.94 6.05 9.70
C THR A 82 -8.26 7.12 10.75
N ALA A 83 -9.27 7.98 10.50
CA ALA A 83 -9.65 9.03 11.43
C ALA A 83 -10.12 8.44 12.78
N GLY A 84 -9.52 8.90 13.87
CA GLY A 84 -9.85 8.45 15.22
C GLY A 84 -9.24 7.09 15.61
N ARG A 85 -8.39 6.49 14.77
CA ARG A 85 -7.68 5.23 15.07
C ARG A 85 -6.23 5.48 15.46
N THR A 86 -5.68 4.59 16.28
CA THR A 86 -4.26 4.66 16.63
C THR A 86 -3.40 4.23 15.44
N PRO A 87 -2.14 4.70 15.33
CA PRO A 87 -1.22 4.24 14.30
C PRO A 87 -1.02 2.71 14.30
N ALA A 88 -1.08 2.08 15.47
CA ALA A 88 -0.97 0.63 15.60
C ALA A 88 -2.19 -0.10 15.01
N ASP A 89 -3.39 0.43 15.22
CA ASP A 89 -4.61 -0.14 14.62
C ASP A 89 -4.60 0.02 13.10
N VAL A 90 -4.19 1.20 12.62
CA VAL A 90 -4.05 1.46 11.18
C VAL A 90 -3.05 0.48 10.55
N ALA A 91 -1.87 0.31 11.17
CA ALA A 91 -0.88 -0.65 10.71
C ALA A 91 -1.40 -2.10 10.70
N THR A 92 -2.19 -2.48 11.71
CA THR A 92 -2.80 -3.82 11.79
C THR A 92 -3.78 -4.07 10.65
N VAL A 93 -4.64 -3.09 10.35
CA VAL A 93 -5.60 -3.20 9.25
C VAL A 93 -4.90 -3.20 7.89
N LEU A 94 -3.87 -2.37 7.71
CA LEU A 94 -3.06 -2.36 6.49
C LEU A 94 -2.33 -3.69 6.28
N ALA A 95 -1.71 -4.24 7.33
CA ALA A 95 -1.04 -5.53 7.26
C ALA A 95 -2.02 -6.67 6.91
N ARG A 96 -3.24 -6.63 7.46
CA ARG A 96 -4.29 -7.60 7.12
C ARG A 96 -4.76 -7.45 5.68
N ALA A 97 -4.99 -6.22 5.21
CA ALA A 97 -5.37 -5.93 3.84
C ALA A 97 -4.29 -6.37 2.83
N GLU A 98 -3.02 -6.11 3.14
CA GLU A 98 -1.89 -6.57 2.33
C GLU A 98 -1.80 -8.09 2.28
N HIS A 99 -2.01 -8.77 3.41
CA HIS A 99 -2.05 -10.24 3.44
C HIS A 99 -3.15 -10.80 2.51
N ILE A 100 -4.37 -10.23 2.56
CA ILE A 100 -5.48 -10.63 1.69
C ILE A 100 -5.15 -10.34 0.22
N ALA A 101 -4.57 -9.17 -0.08
CA ALA A 101 -4.17 -8.83 -1.44
C ALA A 101 -3.14 -9.82 -1.99
N ARG A 102 -2.14 -10.18 -1.18
CA ARG A 102 -1.12 -11.17 -1.58
C ARG A 102 -1.69 -12.58 -1.73
N ASP A 103 -2.62 -12.99 -0.88
CA ASP A 103 -3.31 -14.29 -1.01
C ASP A 103 -4.13 -14.35 -2.31
N TYR A 104 -4.84 -13.27 -2.63
CA TYR A 104 -5.72 -13.21 -3.79
C TYR A 104 -4.97 -13.03 -5.13
N PHE A 105 -4.10 -12.03 -5.21
CA PHE A 105 -3.36 -11.71 -6.44
C PHE A 105 -2.08 -12.55 -6.60
N GLY A 106 -1.71 -13.32 -5.57
CA GLY A 106 -0.54 -14.19 -5.57
C GLY A 106 0.79 -13.44 -5.62
N HIS A 107 1.83 -14.14 -6.10
CA HIS A 107 3.22 -13.66 -6.11
C HIS A 107 3.48 -12.40 -6.94
N HIS A 108 2.52 -11.96 -7.75
CA HIS A 108 2.63 -10.75 -8.55
C HIS A 108 2.40 -9.48 -7.73
N PHE A 109 1.74 -9.59 -6.56
CA PHE A 109 1.45 -8.44 -5.72
C PHE A 109 2.72 -7.96 -4.99
N PRO A 110 3.16 -6.70 -5.20
CA PRO A 110 4.39 -6.21 -4.60
C PRO A 110 4.22 -6.00 -3.08
N ALA A 111 5.31 -6.17 -2.35
CA ALA A 111 5.38 -5.73 -0.97
C ALA A 111 5.35 -4.21 -0.90
N ILE A 112 4.50 -3.65 -0.04
CA ILE A 112 4.29 -2.20 0.01
C ILE A 112 5.04 -1.63 1.22
N PRO A 113 6.00 -0.70 1.01
CA PRO A 113 6.60 0.02 2.13
C PRO A 113 5.60 1.06 2.64
N TRP A 114 5.26 0.96 3.92
CA TRP A 114 4.39 1.86 4.69
C TRP A 114 5.20 2.61 5.74
#